data_AF-A0A379SXW0-F1
#
_entry.id   AF-A0A379SXW0-F1
#
_cell.length_a   1.000
_cell.length_b   1.000
_cell.length_c   1.000
_cell.angle_alpha   90.00
_cell.angle_beta   90.00
_cell.angle_gamma   90.00
#
_symmetry.space_group_name_H-M   'P 1'
#
loop_
_entity.id
_entity.type
_entity.pdbx_description
1 polymer ?
#
loop_
_entity_poly.entity_id
_entity_poly.type
_entity_poly.pdbx_seq_one_letter_code
_entity_poly.pdbx_strand_id
1 'polypeptide(L)'
;MRQKIFNADKTYFVLNGTSSSNKVVLNALLTPGDLVLFDRNNHKSNHHGALLQAGATPVYLETARNPYGFIGGIDAHCFEEDYLRELINEVAPQRVRDVRPFRLAVIQLGTYDGTIYNARQVVDKIGHLCDYILFDSAWVGYEQFIPMMADCSPLLLELNENDPGILVTQSVHKQQAGFSQTSQIHKKDSHIKGQPRYVPHKRMNNAFMMHASTSPFYPLFAALDVNAKMHEGVSGRNMWMDCVVNGVDTRKLILENCHHIRPFVPELIDGKPWQSYPTSEIACDLRFFHFVPGEHWHAFEGYAEHQYFVDPCKLLLTTPGINAASGEYEDFGVPATILANFLRENGVVPEKCDLNSILFLLTPAEDMAKLQQLVALLVRFEKLLEADAPLAEVLPSIYKQHETRYAGYTLRQLCQEMHDLYARHNVKQLQKEMFRKSHFPKVSMNPQEANYAYLRGEVELVRLPEAEGRIAAEGALPYPPGVLCVVPGEIWGGSVLRYFSALEEGINLLPGFAPELQGVYIEEHDGRKQVWCYVIKPRDAQRSLLQEEKL
;
A
#
# COMPACT_ATOMS: atom_id res chain seq x y z
N MET A 1 19.05 -0.01 25.08
CA MET A 1 18.05 -0.88 25.76
C MET A 1 16.93 -1.29 24.80
N ARG A 2 16.24 -0.35 24.15
CA ARG A 2 15.09 -0.65 23.27
C ARG A 2 15.39 -1.48 22.01
N GLN A 3 16.57 -1.30 21.39
CA GLN A 3 16.97 -2.07 20.20
C GLN A 3 16.99 -3.59 20.43
N LYS A 4 17.20 -4.04 21.67
CA LYS A 4 17.17 -5.47 22.03
C LYS A 4 15.78 -6.08 21.88
N ILE A 5 14.72 -5.30 22.12
CA ILE A 5 13.33 -5.76 22.01
C ILE A 5 12.99 -6.09 20.55
N PHE A 6 13.51 -5.29 19.62
CA PHE A 6 13.31 -5.47 18.18
C PHE A 6 14.43 -6.27 17.50
N ASN A 7 15.42 -6.82 18.23
CA ASN A 7 16.57 -7.52 17.65
C ASN A 7 17.38 -6.73 16.61
N ALA A 8 17.56 -5.42 16.85
CA ALA A 8 18.31 -4.51 15.98
C ALA A 8 19.64 -4.06 16.61
N ASP A 9 20.63 -3.72 15.77
CA ASP A 9 21.90 -3.12 16.24
C ASP A 9 21.70 -1.70 16.76
N LYS A 10 20.79 -0.95 16.12
CA LYS A 10 20.40 0.39 16.53
C LYS A 10 18.96 0.71 16.16
N THR A 11 18.28 1.46 17.01
CA THR A 11 16.95 2.04 16.73
C THR A 11 17.02 3.56 16.77
N TYR A 12 16.37 4.22 15.81
CA TYR A 12 16.17 5.66 15.77
C TYR A 12 14.68 5.97 15.93
N PHE A 13 14.33 6.83 16.88
CA PHE A 13 12.96 7.32 17.06
C PHE A 13 12.72 8.53 16.17
N VAL A 14 11.69 8.47 15.34
CA VAL A 14 11.34 9.50 14.37
C VAL A 14 9.93 10.00 14.67
N LEU A 15 9.80 11.31 14.87
CA LEU A 15 8.57 11.95 15.37
C LEU A 15 7.71 12.60 14.28
N ASN A 16 8.08 12.44 13.01
CA ASN A 16 7.41 13.04 11.85
C ASN A 16 6.87 11.96 10.87
N GLY A 17 6.59 10.77 11.39
CA GLY A 17 6.05 9.60 10.70
C GLY A 17 7.07 8.85 9.85
N THR A 18 6.68 7.65 9.40
CA THR A 18 7.52 6.81 8.54
C THR A 18 7.85 7.47 7.20
N SER A 19 7.03 8.44 6.76
CA SER A 19 7.36 9.31 5.64
C SER A 19 8.73 9.98 5.79
N SER A 20 9.09 10.42 7.00
CA SER A 20 10.42 10.97 7.28
C SER A 20 11.45 9.88 7.54
N SER A 21 11.07 8.78 8.21
CA SER A 21 11.96 7.63 8.43
C SER A 21 12.52 7.07 7.12
N ASN A 22 11.67 6.91 6.11
CA ASN A 22 12.07 6.48 4.78
C ASN A 22 13.06 7.49 4.17
N LYS A 23 12.75 8.79 4.18
CA LYS A 23 13.67 9.82 3.66
C LYS A 23 15.02 9.83 4.38
N VAL A 24 15.06 9.57 5.68
CA VAL A 24 16.32 9.43 6.44
C VAL A 24 17.13 8.26 5.91
N VAL A 25 16.51 7.09 5.76
CA VAL A 25 17.19 5.90 5.22
C VAL A 25 17.70 6.13 3.80
N LEU A 26 16.82 6.64 2.93
CA LEU A 26 17.10 6.83 1.51
C LEU A 26 18.23 7.85 1.30
N ASN A 27 18.17 9.01 1.95
CA ASN A 27 19.20 10.05 1.86
C ASN A 27 20.51 9.70 2.61
N ALA A 28 20.52 8.65 3.43
CA ALA A 28 21.77 8.14 4.03
C ALA A 28 22.55 7.21 3.09
N LEU A 29 21.85 6.62 2.12
CA LEU A 29 22.34 5.51 1.30
C LEU A 29 22.56 5.88 -0.16
N LEU A 30 21.62 6.64 -0.74
CA LEU A 30 21.48 6.85 -2.17
C LEU A 30 22.02 8.22 -2.62
N THR A 31 22.55 8.24 -3.84
CA THR A 31 23.01 9.42 -4.56
C THR A 31 22.67 9.31 -6.05
N PRO A 32 22.80 10.41 -6.84
CA PRO A 32 22.64 10.33 -8.28
C PRO A 32 23.60 9.30 -8.90
N GLY A 33 23.07 8.47 -9.81
CA GLY A 33 23.80 7.37 -10.45
C GLY A 33 23.68 6.01 -9.74
N ASP A 34 23.21 5.97 -8.49
CA ASP A 34 22.89 4.71 -7.83
C ASP A 34 21.65 4.06 -8.46
N LEU A 35 21.66 2.73 -8.53
CA LEU A 35 20.46 1.95 -8.83
C LEU A 35 19.75 1.57 -7.53
N VAL A 36 18.44 1.77 -7.52
CA VAL A 36 17.55 1.32 -6.44
C VAL A 36 16.56 0.29 -6.99
N LEU A 37 16.57 -0.92 -6.43
CA LEU A 37 15.58 -1.95 -6.76
C LEU A 37 14.26 -1.58 -6.05
N PHE A 38 13.20 -1.38 -6.82
CA PHE A 38 12.08 -0.57 -6.37
C PHE A 38 10.75 -1.31 -6.55
N ASP A 39 10.17 -1.77 -5.45
CA ASP A 39 8.80 -2.26 -5.41
C ASP A 39 7.82 -1.19 -5.94
N ARG A 40 7.01 -1.51 -6.95
CA ARG A 40 6.04 -0.55 -7.52
C ARG A 40 4.90 -0.21 -6.56
N ASN A 41 4.69 -0.98 -5.48
CA ASN A 41 3.77 -0.66 -4.39
C ASN A 41 4.33 0.35 -3.38
N ASN A 42 5.57 0.80 -3.56
CA ASN A 42 6.21 1.69 -2.60
C ASN A 42 5.37 2.95 -2.34
N HIS A 43 5.29 3.33 -1.06
CA HIS A 43 4.59 4.53 -0.66
C HIS A 43 5.27 5.79 -1.24
N LYS A 44 4.50 6.87 -1.47
CA LYS A 44 5.02 8.13 -2.05
C LYS A 44 6.26 8.68 -1.35
N SER A 45 6.44 8.44 -0.05
CA SER A 45 7.66 8.83 0.69
C SER A 45 8.93 8.17 0.16
N ASN A 46 8.86 6.93 -0.33
CA ASN A 46 9.99 6.23 -0.94
C ASN A 46 10.35 6.86 -2.29
N HIS A 47 9.34 7.22 -3.10
CA HIS A 47 9.58 7.97 -4.34
C HIS A 47 10.21 9.34 -4.06
N HIS A 48 9.69 10.06 -3.07
CA HIS A 48 10.23 11.37 -2.69
C HIS A 48 11.69 11.27 -2.21
N GLY A 49 11.99 10.31 -1.32
CA GLY A 49 13.34 10.17 -0.74
C GLY A 49 14.36 9.61 -1.74
N ALA A 50 14.02 8.51 -2.43
CA ALA A 50 14.94 7.80 -3.31
C ALA A 50 15.14 8.51 -4.64
N LEU A 51 14.04 8.96 -5.26
CA LEU A 51 14.04 9.40 -6.65
C LEU A 51 14.14 10.92 -6.75
N LEU A 52 13.31 11.66 -6.02
CA LEU A 52 13.30 13.13 -6.12
C LEU A 52 14.46 13.77 -5.34
N GLN A 53 14.65 13.37 -4.07
CA GLN A 53 15.67 13.96 -3.20
C GLN A 53 17.07 13.40 -3.51
N ALA A 54 17.22 12.08 -3.51
CA ALA A 54 18.53 11.46 -3.73
C ALA A 54 18.91 11.32 -5.21
N GLY A 55 17.97 11.37 -6.16
CA GLY A 55 18.26 11.25 -7.60
C GLY A 55 18.64 9.84 -8.05
N ALA A 56 18.30 8.80 -7.27
CA ALA A 56 18.59 7.42 -7.65
C ALA A 56 17.75 6.99 -8.85
N THR A 57 18.27 6.02 -9.62
CA THR A 57 17.61 5.46 -10.79
C THR A 57 16.86 4.19 -10.39
N PRO A 58 15.51 4.15 -10.52
CA PRO A 58 14.74 2.99 -10.12
C PRO A 58 14.82 1.86 -11.14
N VAL A 59 14.90 0.63 -10.64
CA VAL A 59 14.55 -0.59 -11.36
C VAL A 59 13.26 -1.11 -10.76
N TYR A 60 12.14 -0.92 -11.46
CA TYR A 60 10.81 -1.26 -10.93
C TYR A 60 10.54 -2.77 -10.97
N LEU A 61 9.98 -3.29 -9.88
CA LEU A 61 9.42 -4.63 -9.80
C LEU A 61 7.91 -4.57 -9.99
N GLU A 62 7.37 -5.36 -10.91
CA GLU A 62 5.93 -5.47 -11.08
C GLU A 62 5.28 -6.23 -9.93
N THR A 63 4.02 -5.89 -9.65
CA THR A 63 3.31 -6.38 -8.47
C THR A 63 1.94 -6.92 -8.84
N ALA A 64 1.50 -7.91 -8.08
CA ALA A 64 0.23 -8.56 -8.30
C ALA A 64 -0.92 -7.65 -7.87
N ARG A 65 -2.00 -7.73 -8.64
CA ARG A 65 -3.34 -7.23 -8.29
C ARG A 65 -4.32 -8.34 -8.61
N ASN A 66 -5.21 -8.62 -7.68
CA ASN A 66 -6.29 -9.56 -7.92
C ASN A 66 -7.54 -8.81 -8.43
N PRO A 67 -8.64 -9.51 -8.78
CA PRO A 67 -9.87 -8.89 -9.27
C PRO A 67 -10.47 -7.83 -8.33
N TYR A 68 -10.29 -7.96 -7.01
CA TYR A 68 -10.74 -6.96 -6.03
C TYR A 68 -9.90 -5.67 -6.03
N GLY A 69 -8.81 -5.62 -6.79
CA GLY A 69 -7.87 -4.51 -6.81
C GLY A 69 -6.88 -4.52 -5.63
N PHE A 70 -6.82 -5.60 -4.86
CA PHE A 70 -5.95 -5.69 -3.68
C PHE A 70 -4.48 -5.54 -4.05
N ILE A 71 -3.76 -4.79 -3.23
CA ILE A 71 -2.31 -4.65 -3.30
C ILE A 71 -1.67 -5.96 -2.87
N GLY A 72 -1.35 -6.81 -3.85
CA GLY A 72 -0.52 -7.99 -3.67
C GLY A 72 0.97 -7.66 -3.58
N GLY A 73 1.79 -8.70 -3.43
CA GLY A 73 3.24 -8.60 -3.44
C GLY A 73 3.85 -8.59 -4.85
N ILE A 74 5.18 -8.54 -4.89
CA ILE A 74 6.01 -8.69 -6.08
C ILE A 74 5.89 -10.12 -6.64
N ASP A 75 5.78 -10.26 -7.95
CA ASP A 75 5.74 -11.58 -8.59
C ASP A 75 7.01 -12.40 -8.30
N ALA A 76 6.88 -13.71 -8.15
CA ALA A 76 8.01 -14.60 -7.85
C ALA A 76 9.18 -14.47 -8.85
N HIS A 77 8.87 -14.35 -10.15
CA HIS A 77 9.90 -14.22 -11.19
C HIS A 77 10.73 -12.92 -11.06
N CYS A 78 10.19 -11.88 -10.40
CA CYS A 78 10.91 -10.62 -10.15
C CYS A 78 12.05 -10.78 -9.13
N PHE A 79 12.13 -11.93 -8.45
CA PHE A 79 13.23 -12.28 -7.54
C PHE A 79 14.30 -13.17 -8.19
N GLU A 80 14.17 -13.49 -9.48
CA GLU A 80 15.18 -14.24 -10.22
C GLU A 80 16.28 -13.31 -10.75
N GLU A 81 17.54 -13.67 -10.54
CA GLU A 81 18.68 -12.81 -10.89
C GLU A 81 18.73 -12.51 -12.38
N ASP A 82 18.51 -13.49 -13.26
CA ASP A 82 18.57 -13.28 -14.71
C ASP A 82 17.58 -12.21 -15.17
N TYR A 83 16.35 -12.23 -14.63
CA TYR A 83 15.35 -11.21 -14.92
C TYR A 83 15.77 -9.82 -14.39
N LEU A 84 16.30 -9.74 -13.16
CA LEU A 84 16.82 -8.50 -12.61
C LEU A 84 17.96 -7.92 -13.47
N ARG A 85 18.81 -8.77 -14.02
CA ARG A 85 19.91 -8.38 -14.93
C ARG A 85 19.39 -7.84 -16.26
N GLU A 86 18.32 -8.43 -16.80
CA GLU A 86 17.61 -7.89 -17.97
C GLU A 86 17.04 -6.50 -17.68
N LEU A 87 16.37 -6.32 -16.54
CA LEU A 87 15.87 -5.01 -16.13
C LEU A 87 16.98 -3.96 -15.98
N ILE A 88 18.13 -4.34 -15.41
CA ILE A 88 19.29 -3.46 -15.30
C ILE A 88 19.81 -3.10 -16.69
N ASN A 89 19.81 -4.03 -17.64
CA ASN A 89 20.30 -3.78 -19.00
C ASN A 89 19.46 -2.72 -19.74
N GLU A 90 18.17 -2.62 -19.45
CA GLU A 90 17.28 -1.60 -20.01
C GLU A 90 17.60 -0.19 -19.50
N VAL A 91 18.05 -0.04 -18.24
CA VAL A 91 18.20 1.28 -17.59
C VAL A 91 19.65 1.72 -17.38
N ALA A 92 20.56 0.77 -17.18
CA ALA A 92 21.96 1.00 -16.83
C ALA A 92 22.84 -0.18 -17.29
N PRO A 93 22.98 -0.39 -18.62
CA PRO A 93 23.69 -1.54 -19.19
C PRO A 93 25.14 -1.69 -18.70
N GLN A 94 25.80 -0.57 -18.38
CA GLN A 94 27.15 -0.56 -17.81
C GLN A 94 27.27 -1.24 -16.44
N ARG A 95 26.15 -1.46 -15.73
CA ARG A 95 26.10 -2.02 -14.37
C ARG A 95 25.61 -3.47 -14.33
N VAL A 96 25.26 -4.07 -15.47
CA VAL A 96 24.70 -5.43 -15.53
C VAL A 96 25.64 -6.46 -14.89
N ARG A 97 26.96 -6.30 -15.07
CA ARG A 97 27.98 -7.22 -14.55
C ARG A 97 28.45 -6.90 -13.13
N ASP A 98 27.91 -5.86 -12.49
CA ASP A 98 28.24 -5.55 -11.10
C ASP A 98 27.79 -6.71 -10.20
N VAL A 99 28.64 -7.15 -9.27
CA VAL A 99 28.26 -8.18 -8.29
C VAL A 99 27.04 -7.73 -7.48
N ARG A 100 27.08 -6.47 -7.01
CA ARG A 100 25.97 -5.78 -6.31
C ARG A 100 25.53 -4.55 -7.09
N PRO A 101 24.67 -4.69 -8.11
CA PRO A 101 24.23 -3.54 -8.91
C PRO A 101 23.39 -2.56 -8.09
N PHE A 102 22.69 -3.01 -7.04
CA PHE A 102 21.77 -2.16 -6.29
C PHE A 102 22.42 -1.61 -5.03
N ARG A 103 22.40 -0.28 -4.88
CA ARG A 103 22.80 0.36 -3.63
C ARG A 103 21.77 0.08 -2.52
N LEU A 104 20.51 -0.03 -2.90
CA LEU A 104 19.39 -0.32 -2.00
C LEU A 104 18.29 -1.06 -2.76
N ALA A 105 17.68 -2.06 -2.14
CA ALA A 105 16.33 -2.50 -2.50
C ALA A 105 15.32 -1.91 -1.50
N VAL A 106 14.17 -1.45 -1.98
CA VAL A 106 13.08 -0.95 -1.14
C VAL A 106 11.85 -1.82 -1.37
N ILE A 107 11.49 -2.62 -0.38
CA ILE A 107 10.41 -3.61 -0.42
C ILE A 107 9.37 -3.25 0.63
N GLN A 108 8.09 -3.26 0.27
CA GLN A 108 7.00 -3.06 1.22
C GLN A 108 6.68 -4.39 1.93
N LEU A 109 7.18 -4.60 3.15
CA LEU A 109 7.12 -5.90 3.84
C LEU A 109 5.67 -6.40 4.04
N GLY A 110 4.75 -5.49 4.34
CA GLY A 110 3.33 -5.77 4.45
C GLY A 110 2.55 -4.72 3.68
N THR A 111 1.72 -5.16 2.75
CA THR A 111 0.87 -4.27 1.97
C THR A 111 -0.32 -3.79 2.82
N TYR A 112 -0.99 -2.73 2.34
CA TYR A 112 -2.18 -2.21 3.01
C TYR A 112 -3.28 -3.29 3.07
N ASP A 113 -3.43 -4.09 2.01
CA ASP A 113 -4.44 -5.16 1.92
C ASP A 113 -4.03 -6.46 2.61
N GLY A 114 -2.98 -6.44 3.43
CA GLY A 114 -2.63 -7.60 4.26
C GLY A 114 -1.95 -8.73 3.51
N THR A 115 -1.23 -8.43 2.43
CA THR A 115 -0.23 -9.36 1.90
C THR A 115 1.09 -9.14 2.62
N ILE A 116 1.58 -10.12 3.36
CA ILE A 116 2.88 -10.05 4.05
C ILE A 116 3.88 -10.97 3.35
N TYR A 117 5.08 -10.44 3.11
CA TYR A 117 6.20 -11.17 2.49
C TYR A 117 6.89 -12.09 3.50
N ASN A 118 7.45 -13.19 2.98
CA ASN A 118 8.50 -13.94 3.66
C ASN A 118 9.85 -13.20 3.53
N ALA A 119 10.27 -12.48 4.58
CA ALA A 119 11.51 -11.70 4.56
C ALA A 119 12.76 -12.57 4.36
N ARG A 120 12.80 -13.78 4.93
CA ARG A 120 13.90 -14.74 4.72
C ARG A 120 14.06 -15.04 3.23
N GLN A 121 12.98 -15.40 2.54
CA GLN A 121 13.01 -15.70 1.11
C GLN A 121 13.49 -14.51 0.28
N VAL A 122 13.06 -13.28 0.60
CA VAL A 122 13.52 -12.07 -0.10
C VAL A 122 15.03 -11.90 0.07
N VAL A 123 15.56 -12.01 1.29
CA VAL A 123 17.01 -11.87 1.54
C VAL A 123 17.79 -12.96 0.81
N ASP A 124 17.31 -14.21 0.84
CA ASP A 124 18.01 -15.33 0.20
C ASP A 124 18.02 -15.21 -1.34
N LYS A 125 16.95 -14.66 -1.95
CA LYS A 125 16.83 -14.53 -3.41
C LYS A 125 17.58 -13.33 -4.00
N ILE A 126 17.53 -12.16 -3.36
CA ILE A 126 18.08 -10.92 -3.93
C ILE A 126 19.15 -10.25 -3.06
N GLY A 127 19.42 -10.75 -1.86
CA GLY A 127 20.32 -10.10 -0.91
C GLY A 127 21.76 -9.99 -1.39
N HIS A 128 22.24 -10.93 -2.20
CA HIS A 128 23.59 -10.88 -2.79
C HIS A 128 23.75 -9.79 -3.87
N LEU A 129 22.64 -9.26 -4.40
CA LEU A 129 22.62 -8.20 -5.42
C LEU A 129 22.56 -6.78 -4.84
N CYS A 130 22.29 -6.66 -3.54
CA CYS A 130 22.02 -5.38 -2.89
C CYS A 130 23.06 -5.07 -1.81
N ASP A 131 23.50 -3.81 -1.69
CA ASP A 131 24.28 -3.40 -0.52
C ASP A 131 23.42 -3.40 0.75
N TYR A 132 22.20 -2.87 0.64
CA TYR A 132 21.20 -2.81 1.69
C TYR A 132 19.82 -3.20 1.17
N ILE A 133 18.95 -3.68 2.07
CA ILE A 133 17.51 -3.81 1.84
C ILE A 133 16.78 -2.97 2.91
N LEU A 134 15.90 -2.08 2.46
CA LEU A 134 14.91 -1.40 3.27
C LEU A 134 13.59 -2.16 3.16
N PHE A 135 13.16 -2.75 4.27
CA PHE A 135 11.80 -3.23 4.46
C PHE A 135 10.93 -2.10 5.01
N ASP A 136 10.16 -1.44 4.14
CA ASP A 136 9.11 -0.51 4.57
C ASP A 136 7.97 -1.32 5.20
N SER A 137 7.97 -1.33 6.53
CA SER A 137 7.12 -2.16 7.37
C SER A 137 6.10 -1.30 8.10
N ALA A 138 5.70 -0.16 7.50
CA ALA A 138 4.78 0.77 8.14
C ALA A 138 3.43 0.14 8.53
N TRP A 139 2.96 -0.84 7.76
CA TRP A 139 1.69 -1.55 8.00
C TRP A 139 1.81 -2.80 8.89
N VAL A 140 3.01 -3.10 9.38
CA VAL A 140 3.29 -4.25 10.23
C VAL A 140 4.25 -3.82 11.36
N GLY A 141 5.10 -4.71 11.86
CA GLY A 141 5.99 -4.53 13.01
C GLY A 141 5.62 -5.44 14.18
N TYR A 142 4.44 -6.05 14.14
CA TYR A 142 3.97 -7.04 15.12
C TYR A 142 4.27 -8.48 14.74
N GLU A 143 4.67 -8.74 13.49
CA GLU A 143 5.04 -10.08 13.03
C GLU A 143 6.19 -10.68 13.85
N GLN A 144 7.07 -9.83 14.38
CA GLN A 144 8.14 -10.23 15.31
C GLN A 144 7.62 -10.82 16.63
N PHE A 145 6.40 -10.46 17.05
CA PHE A 145 5.82 -10.83 18.35
C PHE A 145 4.75 -11.93 18.23
N ILE A 146 4.37 -12.31 17.00
CA ILE A 146 3.42 -13.38 16.72
C ILE A 146 4.20 -14.61 16.24
N PRO A 147 4.26 -15.71 17.03
CA PRO A 147 5.14 -16.84 16.72
C PRO A 147 4.99 -17.44 15.32
N MET A 148 3.77 -17.58 14.82
CA MET A 148 3.53 -18.14 13.47
C MET A 148 4.04 -17.25 12.33
N MET A 149 4.34 -15.97 12.59
CA MET A 149 4.81 -15.01 11.58
C MET A 149 6.32 -14.73 11.68
N ALA A 150 7.07 -15.47 12.52
CA ALA A 150 8.45 -15.15 12.84
C ALA A 150 9.39 -15.07 11.62
N ASP A 151 9.22 -15.96 10.63
CA ASP A 151 10.03 -16.00 9.40
C ASP A 151 9.85 -14.76 8.51
N CYS A 152 8.80 -13.99 8.77
CA CYS A 152 8.44 -12.79 8.05
C CYS A 152 9.14 -11.56 8.64
N SER A 153 9.71 -11.66 9.84
CA SER A 153 10.38 -10.53 10.49
C SER A 153 11.84 -10.42 10.03
N PRO A 154 12.22 -9.39 9.25
CA PRO A 154 13.60 -9.22 8.78
C PRO A 154 14.61 -9.00 9.92
N LEU A 155 14.15 -8.61 11.11
CA LEU A 155 15.01 -8.39 12.28
C LEU A 155 15.37 -9.69 13.00
N LEU A 156 14.59 -10.76 12.82
CA LEU A 156 14.85 -12.08 13.40
C LEU A 156 15.79 -12.93 12.53
N LEU A 157 16.16 -12.46 11.34
CA LEU A 157 17.08 -13.17 10.46
C LEU A 157 18.49 -13.22 11.06
N GLU A 158 19.08 -14.41 11.04
CA GLU A 158 20.52 -14.60 11.19
C GLU A 158 21.20 -14.26 9.85
N LEU A 159 22.25 -13.44 9.91
CA LEU A 159 22.92 -12.83 8.75
C LEU A 159 24.45 -12.97 8.88
N ASN A 160 25.12 -13.14 7.74
CA ASN A 160 26.58 -13.22 7.61
C ASN A 160 27.12 -12.09 6.72
N GLU A 161 28.45 -11.95 6.60
CA GLU A 161 29.12 -10.86 5.89
C GLU A 161 28.79 -10.73 4.39
N ASN A 162 28.20 -11.76 3.78
CA ASN A 162 27.75 -11.77 2.39
C ASN A 162 26.29 -11.34 2.24
N ASP A 163 25.53 -11.22 3.33
CA ASP A 163 24.16 -10.72 3.29
C ASP A 163 24.14 -9.18 3.13
N PRO A 164 23.01 -8.59 2.71
CA PRO A 164 22.84 -7.14 2.68
C PRO A 164 22.70 -6.58 4.09
N GLY A 165 23.00 -5.29 4.27
CA GLY A 165 22.58 -4.59 5.48
C GLY A 165 21.05 -4.44 5.51
N ILE A 166 20.42 -4.69 6.66
CA ILE A 166 18.97 -4.64 6.79
C ILE A 166 18.54 -3.36 7.51
N LEU A 167 17.60 -2.65 6.89
CA LEU A 167 16.92 -1.50 7.46
C LEU A 167 15.42 -1.77 7.49
N VAL A 168 14.77 -1.40 8.58
CA VAL A 168 13.33 -1.56 8.74
C VAL A 168 12.74 -0.24 9.21
N THR A 169 11.76 0.28 8.49
CA THR A 169 10.99 1.44 8.94
C THR A 169 9.59 0.98 9.33
N GLN A 170 9.07 1.44 10.47
CA GLN A 170 7.73 1.06 10.93
C GLN A 170 7.00 2.25 11.56
N SER A 171 5.71 2.38 11.22
CA SER A 171 4.83 3.39 11.79
C SER A 171 4.20 2.83 13.05
N VAL A 172 4.72 3.25 14.20
CA VAL A 172 4.19 2.80 15.48
C VAL A 172 2.71 3.16 15.63
N HIS A 173 2.31 4.33 15.14
CA HIS A 173 0.93 4.80 15.22
C HIS A 173 -0.07 4.10 14.29
N LYS A 174 0.38 3.23 13.37
CA LYS A 174 -0.56 2.55 12.46
C LYS A 174 -1.22 1.35 13.15
N GLN A 175 -0.42 0.38 13.57
CA GLN A 175 -0.91 -0.85 14.21
C GLN A 175 -0.06 -1.27 15.42
N GLN A 176 0.71 -0.36 16.02
CA GLN A 176 1.32 -0.57 17.33
C GLN A 176 0.83 0.53 18.29
N ALA A 177 1.47 0.69 19.45
CA ALA A 177 1.01 1.62 20.48
C ALA A 177 1.72 2.97 20.41
N GLY A 178 1.23 3.93 19.61
CA GLY A 178 1.82 5.26 19.56
C GLY A 178 0.92 6.34 18.97
N PHE A 179 1.19 7.60 19.32
CA PHE A 179 0.50 8.75 18.72
C PHE A 179 0.85 8.91 17.24
N SER A 180 -0.07 9.43 16.44
CA SER A 180 0.20 9.84 15.06
C SER A 180 1.54 10.57 14.92
N GLN A 181 2.23 10.33 13.81
CA GLN A 181 3.61 10.76 13.54
C GLN A 181 4.71 9.97 14.27
N THR A 182 4.42 9.10 15.23
CA THR A 182 5.47 8.25 15.83
C THR A 182 5.88 7.12 14.90
N SER A 183 7.18 6.96 14.67
CA SER A 183 7.76 5.89 13.86
C SER A 183 9.18 5.55 14.30
N GLN A 184 9.70 4.44 13.79
CA GLN A 184 11.05 3.96 14.13
C GLN A 184 11.81 3.56 12.88
N ILE A 185 13.14 3.70 12.95
CA ILE A 185 14.08 3.05 12.02
C ILE A 185 14.88 2.04 12.83
N HIS A 186 14.85 0.78 12.43
CA HIS A 186 15.73 -0.26 12.95
C HIS A 186 16.85 -0.53 11.95
N LYS A 187 18.07 -0.57 12.45
CA LYS A 187 19.29 -0.83 11.69
C LYS A 187 19.91 -2.13 12.18
N LYS A 188 20.06 -3.11 11.28
CA LYS A 188 20.66 -4.41 11.51
C LYS A 188 21.65 -4.70 10.37
N ASP A 189 22.90 -4.29 10.57
CA ASP A 189 23.95 -4.33 9.56
C ASP A 189 25.37 -4.46 10.15
N SER A 190 25.47 -4.88 11.41
CA SER A 190 26.75 -5.11 12.07
C SER A 190 27.56 -6.23 11.40
N HIS A 191 26.91 -7.19 10.74
CA HIS A 191 27.53 -8.29 9.98
C HIS A 191 28.35 -7.82 8.77
N ILE A 192 28.08 -6.64 8.22
CA ILE A 192 28.88 -6.06 7.13
C ILE A 192 29.84 -4.95 7.60
N LYS A 193 29.98 -4.74 8.91
CA LYS A 193 30.85 -3.71 9.47
C LYS A 193 32.31 -3.94 9.05
N GLY A 194 32.95 -2.89 8.54
CA GLY A 194 34.33 -2.92 8.03
C GLY A 194 34.42 -3.03 6.52
N GLN A 195 33.31 -3.35 5.83
CA GLN A 195 33.25 -3.32 4.38
C GLN A 195 33.00 -1.88 3.86
N PRO A 196 33.50 -1.51 2.66
CA PRO A 196 33.29 -0.17 2.09
C PRO A 196 31.81 0.23 1.95
N ARG A 197 30.93 -0.75 1.70
CA ARG A 197 29.48 -0.54 1.54
C ARG A 197 28.75 -0.16 2.84
N TYR A 198 29.33 -0.47 4.02
CA TYR A 198 28.72 -0.25 5.32
C TYR A 198 28.46 1.24 5.60
N VAL A 199 27.26 1.54 6.11
CA VAL A 199 26.86 2.87 6.53
C VAL A 199 27.06 3.01 8.05
N PRO A 200 28.09 3.74 8.52
CA PRO A 200 28.30 3.94 9.93
C PRO A 200 27.21 4.84 10.53
N HIS A 201 27.01 4.74 11.84
CA HIS A 201 26.07 5.59 12.57
C HIS A 201 26.25 7.08 12.25
N LYS A 202 27.49 7.58 12.13
CA LYS A 202 27.75 8.99 11.80
C LYS A 202 27.05 9.43 10.51
N ARG A 203 27.04 8.57 9.47
CA ARG A 203 26.38 8.86 8.19
C ARG A 203 24.85 8.77 8.31
N MET A 204 24.32 7.72 8.94
CA MET A 204 22.87 7.62 9.22
C MET A 204 22.36 8.79 10.06
N ASN A 205 23.10 9.18 11.10
CA ASN A 205 22.71 10.26 12.00
C ASN A 205 22.75 11.62 11.29
N ASN A 206 23.69 11.83 10.37
CA ASN A 206 23.71 13.03 9.55
C ASN A 206 22.42 13.15 8.73
N ALA A 207 22.00 12.05 8.07
CA ALA A 207 20.72 12.03 7.37
C ALA A 207 19.52 12.18 8.32
N PHE A 208 19.56 11.56 9.50
CA PHE A 208 18.52 11.73 10.52
C PHE A 208 18.33 13.20 10.90
N MET A 209 19.42 13.92 11.16
CA MET A 209 19.38 15.33 11.54
C MET A 209 18.89 16.26 10.41
N MET A 210 18.93 15.85 9.14
CA MET A 210 18.34 16.62 8.04
C MET A 210 16.80 16.64 8.07
N HIS A 211 16.16 15.60 8.62
CA HIS A 211 14.71 15.44 8.62
C HIS A 211 14.08 15.57 10.01
N ALA A 212 14.89 15.50 11.06
CA ALA A 212 14.45 15.65 12.44
C ALA A 212 14.22 17.13 12.81
N SER A 213 13.23 17.37 13.66
CA SER A 213 13.07 18.69 14.31
C SER A 213 14.17 18.89 15.34
N THR A 214 14.73 20.10 15.42
CA THR A 214 15.62 20.53 16.51
C THR A 214 14.89 20.67 17.85
N SER A 215 13.56 20.71 17.82
CA SER A 215 12.66 20.79 18.97
C SER A 215 11.66 19.62 18.93
N PRO A 216 12.10 18.39 19.28
CA PRO A 216 11.22 17.23 19.27
C PRO A 216 10.12 17.37 20.33
N PHE A 217 8.92 16.85 20.04
CA PHE A 217 7.84 16.84 21.02
C PHE A 217 7.98 15.63 21.96
N TYR A 218 8.41 15.88 23.20
CA TYR A 218 8.83 14.82 24.13
C TYR A 218 7.75 13.76 24.42
N PRO A 219 6.45 14.10 24.50
CA PRO A 219 5.39 13.09 24.64
C PRO A 219 5.34 12.07 23.47
N LEU A 220 5.64 12.46 22.23
CA LEU A 220 5.73 11.50 21.12
C LEU A 220 6.91 10.54 21.31
N PHE A 221 8.02 11.05 21.83
CA PHE A 221 9.19 10.23 22.15
C PHE A 221 8.88 9.24 23.29
N ALA A 222 8.17 9.70 24.34
CA ALA A 222 7.73 8.85 25.43
C ALA A 222 6.77 7.75 24.95
N ALA A 223 5.86 8.06 24.02
CA ALA A 223 4.97 7.06 23.42
C ALA A 223 5.75 5.93 22.72
N LEU A 224 6.82 6.26 21.97
CA LEU A 224 7.71 5.25 21.36
C LEU A 224 8.45 4.41 22.41
N ASP A 225 8.82 5.01 23.53
CA ASP A 225 9.51 4.32 24.62
C ASP A 225 8.58 3.32 25.34
N VAL A 226 7.32 3.74 25.59
CA VAL A 226 6.27 2.90 26.17
C VAL A 226 5.86 1.79 25.20
N ASN A 227 5.72 2.08 23.90
CA ASN A 227 5.46 1.08 22.87
C ASN A 227 6.43 -0.09 22.95
N ALA A 228 7.73 0.22 23.00
CA ALA A 228 8.75 -0.81 23.10
C ALA A 228 8.58 -1.64 24.38
N LYS A 229 8.28 -1.00 25.51
CA LYS A 229 8.05 -1.71 26.79
C LYS A 229 6.80 -2.61 26.74
N MET A 230 5.72 -2.19 26.09
CA MET A 230 4.51 -3.00 25.92
C MET A 230 4.79 -4.31 25.16
N HIS A 231 5.69 -4.27 24.17
CA HIS A 231 6.06 -5.43 23.38
C HIS A 231 7.15 -6.30 24.01
N GLU A 232 7.69 -5.92 25.17
CA GLU A 232 8.78 -6.66 25.82
C GLU A 232 8.27 -7.94 26.50
N GLY A 233 8.91 -9.07 26.18
CA GLY A 233 8.70 -10.35 26.87
C GLY A 233 7.38 -11.04 26.51
N VAL A 234 6.96 -11.97 27.39
CA VAL A 234 5.80 -12.84 27.15
C VAL A 234 4.48 -12.05 27.13
N SER A 235 4.36 -11.01 27.96
CA SER A 235 3.15 -10.19 27.99
C SER A 235 2.86 -9.52 26.64
N GLY A 236 3.90 -9.01 25.96
CA GLY A 236 3.77 -8.43 24.62
C GLY A 236 3.23 -9.44 23.61
N ARG A 237 3.74 -10.68 23.65
CA ARG A 237 3.30 -11.76 22.77
C ARG A 237 1.87 -12.21 23.05
N ASN A 238 1.49 -12.30 24.33
CA ASN A 238 0.13 -12.70 24.72
C ASN A 238 -0.91 -11.68 24.23
N MET A 239 -0.64 -10.38 24.36
CA MET A 239 -1.55 -9.33 23.85
C MET A 239 -1.82 -9.48 22.35
N TRP A 240 -0.79 -9.80 21.56
CA TRP A 240 -0.95 -10.06 20.13
C TRP A 240 -1.64 -11.39 19.84
N MET A 241 -1.40 -12.42 20.64
CA MET A 241 -2.11 -13.70 20.52
C MET A 241 -3.61 -13.51 20.76
N ASP A 242 -4.01 -12.77 21.79
CA ASP A 242 -5.41 -12.43 22.06
C ASP A 242 -6.03 -11.64 20.89
N CYS A 243 -5.27 -10.71 20.31
CA CYS A 243 -5.69 -9.97 19.11
C CYS A 243 -5.96 -10.90 17.91
N VAL A 244 -5.06 -11.86 17.64
CA VAL A 244 -5.24 -12.86 16.57
C VAL A 244 -6.46 -13.74 16.84
N VAL A 245 -6.63 -14.22 18.08
CA VAL A 245 -7.79 -15.02 18.50
C VAL A 245 -9.10 -14.25 18.27
N ASN A 246 -9.19 -13.01 18.74
CA ASN A 246 -10.37 -12.15 18.52
C ASN A 246 -10.63 -11.93 17.02
N GLY A 247 -9.57 -11.73 16.23
CA GLY A 247 -9.67 -11.62 14.78
C GLY A 247 -10.18 -12.89 14.10
N VAL A 248 -9.77 -14.08 14.57
CA VAL A 248 -10.27 -15.36 14.06
C VAL A 248 -11.73 -15.57 14.42
N ASP A 249 -12.10 -15.37 15.69
CA ASP A 249 -13.48 -15.53 16.16
C ASP A 249 -14.44 -14.55 15.47
N THR A 250 -14.00 -13.32 15.22
CA THR A 250 -14.79 -12.34 14.45
C THR A 250 -15.03 -12.81 13.02
N ARG A 251 -14.01 -13.36 12.34
CA ARG A 251 -14.18 -13.92 10.99
C ARG A 251 -15.19 -15.07 10.99
N LYS A 252 -15.15 -15.95 11.99
CA LYS A 252 -16.15 -17.03 12.14
C LYS A 252 -17.57 -16.49 12.33
N LEU A 253 -17.75 -15.50 13.21
CA LEU A 253 -19.06 -14.86 13.41
C LEU A 253 -19.60 -14.23 12.11
N ILE A 254 -18.74 -13.59 11.31
CA ILE A 254 -19.13 -13.07 10.00
C ILE A 254 -19.53 -14.23 9.08
N LEU A 255 -18.73 -15.28 8.98
CA LEU A 255 -19.02 -16.44 8.13
C LEU A 255 -20.34 -17.16 8.49
N GLU A 256 -20.71 -17.14 9.77
CA GLU A 256 -21.92 -17.74 10.31
C GLU A 256 -23.18 -16.87 10.10
N ASN A 257 -23.04 -15.55 10.16
CA ASN A 257 -24.19 -14.62 10.22
C ASN A 257 -24.37 -13.75 8.97
N CYS A 258 -23.36 -13.67 8.09
CA CYS A 258 -23.38 -12.85 6.87
C CYS A 258 -23.28 -13.75 5.62
N HIS A 259 -24.09 -13.44 4.61
CA HIS A 259 -24.15 -14.15 3.33
C HIS A 259 -23.37 -13.44 2.22
N HIS A 260 -23.41 -12.11 2.20
CA HIS A 260 -22.86 -11.28 1.13
C HIS A 260 -21.45 -10.78 1.46
N ILE A 261 -21.25 -10.33 2.70
CA ILE A 261 -19.98 -9.79 3.19
C ILE A 261 -19.18 -10.93 3.79
N ARG A 262 -17.98 -11.17 3.26
CA ARG A 262 -17.16 -12.35 3.61
C ARG A 262 -15.75 -11.92 4.00
N PRO A 263 -15.11 -12.55 5.00
CA PRO A 263 -13.71 -12.31 5.29
C PRO A 263 -12.82 -12.89 4.19
N PHE A 264 -11.75 -12.18 3.83
CA PHE A 264 -10.77 -12.63 2.85
C PHE A 264 -9.76 -13.60 3.49
N VAL A 265 -10.11 -14.88 3.51
CA VAL A 265 -9.31 -16.01 4.01
C VAL A 265 -9.54 -17.24 3.11
N PRO A 266 -8.67 -18.27 3.16
CA PRO A 266 -8.93 -19.52 2.45
C PRO A 266 -10.31 -20.09 2.79
N GLU A 267 -11.04 -20.56 1.77
CA GLU A 267 -12.37 -21.16 1.99
C GLU A 267 -12.25 -22.55 2.65
N LEU A 268 -11.27 -23.33 2.21
CA LEU A 268 -10.99 -24.68 2.66
C LEU A 268 -9.55 -24.82 3.12
N ILE A 269 -9.35 -25.58 4.19
CA ILE A 269 -8.05 -26.06 4.65
C ILE A 269 -8.14 -27.58 4.70
N ASP A 270 -7.23 -28.28 4.03
CA ASP A 270 -7.22 -29.75 3.93
C ASP A 270 -8.61 -30.35 3.58
N GLY A 271 -9.37 -29.67 2.71
CA GLY A 271 -10.71 -30.08 2.27
C GLY A 271 -11.86 -29.78 3.25
N LYS A 272 -11.61 -29.10 4.37
CA LYS A 272 -12.64 -28.70 5.35
C LYS A 272 -12.81 -27.19 5.40
N PRO A 273 -14.02 -26.66 5.69
CA PRO A 273 -14.23 -25.23 5.84
C PRO A 273 -13.30 -24.61 6.89
N TRP A 274 -12.71 -23.45 6.58
CA TRP A 274 -11.77 -22.76 7.47
C TRP A 274 -12.33 -22.55 8.89
N GLN A 275 -13.59 -22.14 9.01
CA GLN A 275 -14.27 -21.89 10.29
C GLN A 275 -14.52 -23.16 11.13
N SER A 276 -14.40 -24.35 10.54
CA SER A 276 -14.61 -25.62 11.25
C SER A 276 -13.47 -26.00 12.21
N TYR A 277 -12.29 -25.40 12.03
CA TYR A 277 -11.13 -25.67 12.87
C TYR A 277 -11.20 -24.89 14.20
N PRO A 278 -10.66 -25.43 15.31
CA PRO A 278 -10.58 -24.70 16.58
C PRO A 278 -9.81 -23.39 16.44
N THR A 279 -10.30 -22.31 17.07
CA THR A 279 -9.64 -20.99 17.02
C THR A 279 -8.19 -21.03 17.51
N SER A 280 -7.92 -21.85 18.54
CA SER A 280 -6.57 -22.05 19.07
C SER A 280 -5.59 -22.66 18.06
N GLU A 281 -6.08 -23.46 17.11
CA GLU A 281 -5.27 -24.05 16.04
C GLU A 281 -4.98 -22.99 14.97
N ILE A 282 -6.02 -22.33 14.47
CA ILE A 282 -5.92 -21.27 13.46
C ILE A 282 -4.96 -20.16 13.93
N ALA A 283 -5.06 -19.73 15.18
CA ALA A 283 -4.25 -18.63 15.73
C ALA A 283 -2.74 -18.95 15.83
N CYS A 284 -2.36 -20.22 15.72
CA CYS A 284 -0.96 -20.67 15.88
C CYS A 284 -0.37 -21.29 14.61
N ASP A 285 -1.12 -21.38 13.52
CA ASP A 285 -0.70 -22.10 12.32
C ASP A 285 -0.90 -21.25 11.06
N LEU A 286 0.22 -20.92 10.41
CA LEU A 286 0.25 -20.04 9.25
C LEU A 286 -0.45 -20.65 8.02
N ARG A 287 -0.65 -21.97 7.98
CA ARG A 287 -1.37 -22.66 6.89
C ARG A 287 -2.78 -22.10 6.67
N PHE A 288 -3.41 -21.60 7.72
CA PHE A 288 -4.75 -20.98 7.65
C PHE A 288 -4.78 -19.61 6.98
N PHE A 289 -3.62 -19.05 6.64
CA PHE A 289 -3.47 -17.72 6.06
C PHE A 289 -2.64 -17.72 4.78
N HIS A 290 -2.07 -18.85 4.34
CA HIS A 290 -1.21 -18.86 3.16
C HIS A 290 -1.96 -18.52 1.88
N PHE A 291 -1.29 -17.78 0.99
CA PHE A 291 -1.67 -17.71 -0.41
C PHE A 291 -1.03 -18.90 -1.14
N VAL A 292 -1.78 -19.98 -1.30
CA VAL A 292 -1.29 -21.20 -1.98
C VAL A 292 -1.38 -20.99 -3.50
N PRO A 293 -0.26 -21.08 -4.25
CA PRO A 293 -0.29 -20.86 -5.68
C PRO A 293 -1.32 -21.73 -6.41
N GLY A 294 -2.11 -21.10 -7.28
CA GLY A 294 -3.15 -21.77 -8.06
C GLY A 294 -4.52 -21.86 -7.37
N GLU A 295 -4.64 -21.51 -6.10
CA GLU A 295 -5.95 -21.42 -5.46
C GLU A 295 -6.75 -20.20 -5.96
N HIS A 296 -8.03 -20.42 -6.20
CA HIS A 296 -8.90 -19.43 -6.86
C HIS A 296 -9.44 -18.34 -5.93
N TRP A 297 -9.51 -18.59 -4.61
CA TRP A 297 -10.15 -17.65 -3.67
C TRP A 297 -9.42 -16.30 -3.58
N HIS A 298 -8.09 -16.30 -3.74
CA HIS A 298 -7.30 -15.08 -3.65
C HIS A 298 -6.99 -14.45 -5.02
N ALA A 299 -6.99 -15.25 -6.10
CA ALA A 299 -6.80 -14.82 -7.49
C ALA A 299 -5.55 -13.94 -7.73
N PHE A 300 -4.49 -14.17 -6.96
CA PHE A 300 -3.18 -13.58 -7.21
C PHE A 300 -2.38 -14.49 -8.15
N GLU A 301 -2.02 -13.94 -9.30
CA GLU A 301 -1.13 -14.59 -10.26
C GLU A 301 0.33 -14.32 -9.88
N GLY A 302 1.22 -15.24 -10.25
CA GLY A 302 2.66 -15.03 -10.11
C GLY A 302 3.24 -15.25 -8.71
N TYR A 303 2.46 -15.74 -7.75
CA TYR A 303 2.98 -16.14 -6.43
C TYR A 303 3.62 -17.53 -6.46
N ALA A 304 4.65 -17.72 -5.65
CA ALA A 304 5.29 -19.00 -5.35
C ALA A 304 4.90 -19.50 -3.94
N GLU A 305 5.16 -20.77 -3.67
CA GLU A 305 4.89 -21.37 -2.37
C GLU A 305 5.65 -20.65 -1.26
N HIS A 306 4.97 -20.47 -0.11
CA HIS A 306 5.52 -19.84 1.10
C HIS A 306 6.09 -18.43 0.89
N GLN A 307 5.69 -17.74 -0.19
CA GLN A 307 6.12 -16.39 -0.48
C GLN A 307 5.28 -15.35 0.27
N TYR A 308 3.98 -15.60 0.39
CA TYR A 308 3.02 -14.68 0.98
C TYR A 308 1.99 -15.38 1.88
N PHE A 309 1.41 -14.60 2.78
CA PHE A 309 0.25 -14.98 3.57
C PHE A 309 -0.60 -13.74 3.92
N VAL A 310 -1.86 -14.00 4.27
CA VAL A 310 -2.82 -13.02 4.76
C VAL A 310 -2.43 -12.57 6.17
N ASP A 311 -2.37 -11.27 6.36
CA ASP A 311 -2.17 -10.66 7.65
C ASP A 311 -3.34 -10.96 8.61
N PRO A 312 -3.15 -11.75 9.68
CA PRO A 312 -4.23 -12.11 10.61
C PRO A 312 -4.79 -10.88 11.33
N CYS A 313 -3.99 -9.82 11.49
CA CYS A 313 -4.35 -8.57 12.18
C CYS A 313 -4.96 -7.53 11.23
N LYS A 314 -5.26 -7.90 9.98
CA LYS A 314 -6.08 -7.10 9.06
C LYS A 314 -7.39 -7.82 8.79
N LEU A 315 -8.48 -7.31 9.36
CA LEU A 315 -9.83 -7.81 9.09
C LEU A 315 -10.32 -7.21 7.77
N LEU A 316 -9.87 -7.84 6.67
CA LEU A 316 -10.25 -7.50 5.31
C LEU A 316 -11.51 -8.28 4.92
N LEU A 317 -12.55 -7.56 4.50
CA LEU A 317 -13.80 -8.13 4.05
C LEU A 317 -14.03 -7.78 2.58
N THR A 318 -14.59 -8.71 1.82
CA THR A 318 -15.04 -8.51 0.44
C THR A 318 -16.56 -8.30 0.40
N THR A 319 -17.01 -7.49 -0.55
CA THR A 319 -18.44 -7.28 -0.86
C THR A 319 -18.78 -7.87 -2.25
N PRO A 320 -20.05 -8.20 -2.52
CA PRO A 320 -20.48 -8.77 -3.81
C PRO A 320 -20.13 -7.90 -5.03
N GLY A 321 -20.10 -8.51 -6.21
CA GLY A 321 -19.86 -7.83 -7.50
C GLY A 321 -18.67 -8.37 -8.27
N ILE A 322 -17.85 -9.23 -7.65
CA ILE A 322 -16.68 -9.84 -8.28
C ILE A 322 -16.65 -11.31 -7.91
N ASN A 323 -16.66 -12.17 -8.93
CA ASN A 323 -16.47 -13.59 -8.74
C ASN A 323 -14.96 -13.86 -8.59
N ALA A 324 -14.52 -14.28 -7.40
CA ALA A 324 -13.10 -14.53 -7.14
C ALA A 324 -12.50 -15.60 -8.08
N ALA A 325 -13.28 -16.63 -8.44
CA ALA A 325 -12.79 -17.77 -9.20
C ALA A 325 -12.61 -17.48 -10.70
N SER A 326 -13.58 -16.81 -11.32
CA SER A 326 -13.45 -16.40 -12.73
C SER A 326 -12.71 -15.07 -12.89
N GLY A 327 -12.65 -14.26 -11.84
CA GLY A 327 -12.21 -12.87 -11.88
C GLY A 327 -13.21 -11.95 -12.58
N GLU A 328 -14.38 -12.44 -12.97
CA GLU A 328 -15.38 -11.65 -13.69
C GLU A 328 -16.27 -10.79 -12.80
N TYR A 329 -16.78 -9.70 -13.37
CA TYR A 329 -17.82 -8.93 -12.69
C TYR A 329 -19.10 -9.76 -12.65
N GLU A 330 -19.78 -9.75 -11.50
CA GLU A 330 -21.11 -10.35 -11.37
C GLU A 330 -22.18 -9.41 -11.91
N ASP A 331 -23.40 -9.90 -12.13
CA ASP A 331 -24.50 -9.07 -12.62
C ASP A 331 -24.93 -7.98 -11.62
N PHE A 332 -24.79 -8.26 -10.33
CA PHE A 332 -25.08 -7.34 -9.23
C PHE A 332 -23.86 -7.21 -8.32
N GLY A 333 -23.57 -5.99 -7.88
CA GLY A 333 -22.49 -5.72 -6.96
C GLY A 333 -22.88 -4.75 -5.85
N VAL A 334 -22.13 -4.80 -4.75
CA VAL A 334 -22.28 -3.88 -3.63
C VAL A 334 -20.96 -3.15 -3.43
N PRO A 335 -20.82 -1.93 -3.98
CA PRO A 335 -19.63 -1.13 -3.77
C PRO A 335 -19.37 -0.85 -2.29
N ALA A 336 -18.14 -1.13 -1.83
CA ALA A 336 -17.80 -1.08 -0.41
C ALA A 336 -17.87 0.34 0.18
N THR A 337 -17.80 1.39 -0.65
CA THR A 337 -18.03 2.78 -0.22
C THR A 337 -19.45 3.01 0.32
N ILE A 338 -20.46 2.29 -0.18
CA ILE A 338 -21.84 2.37 0.33
C ILE A 338 -21.90 1.78 1.74
N LEU A 339 -21.31 0.58 1.92
CA LEU A 339 -21.18 -0.05 3.23
C LEU A 339 -20.37 0.82 4.21
N ALA A 340 -19.27 1.42 3.76
CA ALA A 340 -18.44 2.28 4.59
C ALA A 340 -19.20 3.52 5.08
N ASN A 341 -20.00 4.15 4.23
CA ASN A 341 -20.84 5.29 4.65
C ASN A 341 -21.95 4.85 5.61
N PHE A 342 -22.59 3.71 5.38
CA PHE A 342 -23.57 3.15 6.32
C PHE A 342 -22.94 2.92 7.71
N LEU A 343 -21.76 2.32 7.76
CA LEU A 343 -21.05 2.07 9.03
C LEU A 343 -20.69 3.37 9.75
N ARG A 344 -20.22 4.40 9.03
CA ARG A 344 -19.89 5.71 9.61
C ARG A 344 -21.09 6.38 10.24
N GLU A 345 -22.25 6.34 9.58
CA GLU A 345 -23.50 6.88 10.14
C GLU A 345 -23.98 6.11 11.38
N ASN A 346 -23.54 4.87 11.54
CA ASN A 346 -23.81 4.02 12.69
C ASN A 346 -22.63 3.93 13.67
N GLY A 347 -21.70 4.90 13.63
CA GLY A 347 -20.65 5.08 14.63
C GLY A 347 -19.43 4.17 14.48
N VAL A 348 -19.29 3.45 13.35
CA VAL A 348 -18.13 2.60 13.05
C VAL A 348 -17.33 3.20 11.90
N VAL A 349 -16.07 3.50 12.14
CA VAL A 349 -15.16 4.05 11.13
C VAL A 349 -14.28 2.92 10.60
N PRO A 350 -14.49 2.45 9.34
CA PRO A 350 -13.52 1.58 8.69
C PRO A 350 -12.23 2.34 8.41
N GLU A 351 -11.10 1.62 8.36
CA GLU A 351 -9.81 2.23 8.01
C GLU A 351 -9.82 2.69 6.55
N LYS A 352 -10.24 1.81 5.66
CA LYS A 352 -10.44 2.11 4.25
C LYS A 352 -11.54 1.26 3.63
N CYS A 353 -12.00 1.70 2.48
CA CYS A 353 -12.81 0.92 1.56
C CYS A 353 -12.29 1.16 0.14
N ASP A 354 -12.11 0.09 -0.62
CA ASP A 354 -11.84 0.17 -2.04
C ASP A 354 -13.16 -0.05 -2.81
N LEU A 355 -13.12 -0.65 -4.00
CA LEU A 355 -14.33 -0.83 -4.81
C LEU A 355 -15.24 -1.93 -4.24
N ASN A 356 -14.71 -3.13 -4.00
CA ASN A 356 -15.47 -4.28 -3.51
C ASN A 356 -14.86 -4.89 -2.23
N SER A 357 -14.24 -4.04 -1.41
CA SER A 357 -13.60 -4.45 -0.16
C SER A 357 -13.57 -3.35 0.90
N ILE A 358 -13.57 -3.76 2.16
CA ILE A 358 -13.52 -2.88 3.32
C ILE A 358 -12.56 -3.46 4.36
N LEU A 359 -11.78 -2.59 5.00
CA LEU A 359 -10.71 -3.00 5.92
C LEU A 359 -10.91 -2.40 7.32
N PHE A 360 -10.70 -3.25 8.33
CA PHE A 360 -10.56 -2.85 9.73
C PHE A 360 -9.20 -3.32 10.25
N LEU A 361 -8.47 -2.41 10.91
CA LEU A 361 -7.18 -2.72 11.51
C LEU A 361 -7.40 -3.29 12.91
N LEU A 362 -6.80 -4.45 13.19
CA LEU A 362 -6.82 -5.05 14.51
C LEU A 362 -5.54 -4.71 15.25
N THR A 363 -5.69 -4.39 16.54
CA THR A 363 -4.61 -4.24 17.51
C THR A 363 -5.06 -4.86 18.84
N PRO A 364 -4.18 -5.02 19.84
CA PRO A 364 -4.59 -5.46 21.18
C PRO A 364 -5.56 -4.52 21.91
N ALA A 365 -5.93 -3.37 21.32
CA ALA A 365 -6.99 -2.50 21.85
C ALA A 365 -8.40 -3.01 21.55
N GLU A 366 -8.54 -4.00 20.67
CA GLU A 366 -9.83 -4.55 20.26
C GLU A 366 -10.32 -5.63 21.24
N ASP A 367 -11.61 -5.60 21.58
CA ASP A 367 -12.29 -6.63 22.34
C ASP A 367 -13.47 -7.24 21.57
N MET A 368 -13.96 -8.38 22.03
CA MET A 368 -15.06 -9.09 21.36
C MET A 368 -16.38 -8.33 21.41
N ALA A 369 -16.63 -7.44 22.38
CA ALA A 369 -17.86 -6.66 22.43
C ALA A 369 -17.92 -5.66 21.27
N LYS A 370 -16.82 -4.94 21.03
CA LYS A 370 -16.67 -4.03 19.89
C LYS A 370 -16.77 -4.77 18.55
N LEU A 371 -16.12 -5.92 18.44
CA LEU A 371 -16.14 -6.72 17.20
C LEU A 371 -17.53 -7.33 16.93
N GLN A 372 -18.26 -7.78 17.95
CA GLN A 372 -19.65 -8.24 17.81
C GLN A 372 -20.59 -7.11 17.37
N GLN A 373 -20.37 -5.88 17.84
CA GLN A 373 -21.15 -4.73 17.36
C GLN A 373 -20.92 -4.47 15.87
N LEU A 374 -19.68 -4.60 15.38
CA LEU A 374 -19.39 -4.54 13.94
C LEU A 374 -20.17 -5.62 13.20
N VAL A 375 -20.11 -6.88 13.63
CA VAL A 375 -20.84 -7.99 12.99
C VAL A 375 -22.35 -7.71 12.95
N ALA A 376 -22.94 -7.20 14.04
CA ALA A 376 -24.37 -6.87 14.08
C ALA A 376 -24.75 -5.79 13.05
N LEU A 377 -23.87 -4.81 12.80
CA LEU A 377 -24.10 -3.80 11.77
C LEU A 377 -23.96 -4.35 10.35
N LEU A 378 -23.02 -5.27 10.11
CA LEU A 378 -22.91 -5.98 8.83
C LEU A 378 -24.19 -6.77 8.52
N VAL A 379 -24.69 -7.53 9.50
CA VAL A 379 -25.97 -8.27 9.39
C VAL A 379 -27.14 -7.32 9.13
N ARG A 380 -27.19 -6.16 9.80
CA ARG A 380 -28.23 -5.16 9.56
C ARG A 380 -28.16 -4.60 8.14
N PHE A 381 -26.96 -4.31 7.64
CA PHE A 381 -26.77 -3.84 6.27
C PHE A 381 -27.27 -4.85 5.24
N GLU A 382 -26.93 -6.14 5.41
CA GLU A 382 -27.42 -7.20 4.50
C GLU A 382 -28.95 -7.29 4.50
N LYS A 383 -29.61 -7.19 5.65
CA LYS A 383 -31.08 -7.17 5.71
C LYS A 383 -31.70 -5.99 4.95
N LEU A 384 -31.08 -4.81 5.03
CA LEU A 384 -31.52 -3.62 4.27
C LEU A 384 -31.30 -3.80 2.76
N LEU A 385 -30.21 -4.47 2.38
CA LEU A 385 -29.88 -4.81 0.98
C LEU A 385 -30.87 -5.83 0.39
N GLU A 386 -31.23 -6.86 1.16
CA GLU A 386 -32.19 -7.89 0.77
C GLU A 386 -33.61 -7.32 0.64
N ALA A 387 -33.98 -6.38 1.52
CA ALA A 387 -35.28 -5.70 1.49
C ALA A 387 -35.37 -4.56 0.45
N ASP A 388 -34.26 -4.26 -0.25
CA ASP A 388 -34.11 -3.09 -1.12
C ASP A 388 -34.59 -1.78 -0.48
N ALA A 389 -34.10 -1.51 0.74
CA ALA A 389 -34.56 -0.39 1.55
C ALA A 389 -34.35 0.97 0.84
N PRO A 390 -35.21 1.98 1.11
CA PRO A 390 -35.04 3.33 0.59
C PRO A 390 -33.69 3.93 0.98
N LEU A 391 -33.01 4.60 0.04
CA LEU A 391 -31.68 5.18 0.30
C LEU A 391 -31.70 6.22 1.42
N ALA A 392 -32.81 6.95 1.59
CA ALA A 392 -33.00 7.90 2.67
C ALA A 392 -32.96 7.27 4.07
N GLU A 393 -33.26 5.97 4.19
CA GLU A 393 -33.15 5.21 5.44
C GLU A 393 -31.73 4.69 5.66
N VAL A 394 -31.08 4.21 4.58
CA VAL A 394 -29.76 3.57 4.67
C VAL A 394 -28.63 4.60 4.78
N LEU A 395 -28.70 5.70 4.03
CA LEU A 395 -27.70 6.75 3.95
C LEU A 395 -28.32 8.17 4.06
N PRO A 396 -29.02 8.50 5.17
CA PRO A 396 -29.70 9.77 5.37
C PRO A 396 -28.84 11.02 5.12
N SER A 397 -27.55 11.02 5.48
CA SER A 397 -26.71 12.21 5.33
C SER A 397 -26.41 12.51 3.87
N ILE A 398 -26.03 11.47 3.11
CA ILE A 398 -25.75 11.57 1.67
C ILE A 398 -27.04 11.91 0.92
N TYR A 399 -28.15 11.23 1.24
CA TYR A 399 -29.44 11.50 0.64
C TYR A 399 -29.85 12.97 0.82
N LYS A 400 -29.74 13.51 2.04
CA LYS A 400 -30.10 14.91 2.33
C LYS A 400 -29.20 15.92 1.60
N GLN A 401 -27.91 15.63 1.44
CA GLN A 401 -26.98 16.51 0.73
C GLN A 401 -27.22 16.54 -0.79
N HIS A 402 -27.75 15.44 -1.34
CA HIS A 402 -27.92 15.23 -2.77
C HIS A 402 -29.35 14.80 -3.13
N GLU A 403 -30.35 15.36 -2.44
CA GLU A 403 -31.75 14.91 -2.50
C GLU A 403 -32.29 14.92 -3.93
N THR A 404 -32.04 15.97 -4.70
CA THR A 404 -32.45 16.06 -6.11
C THR A 404 -31.90 14.92 -6.97
N ARG A 405 -30.66 14.47 -6.70
CA ARG A 405 -29.98 13.43 -7.47
C ARG A 405 -30.46 12.03 -7.09
N TYR A 406 -30.75 11.81 -5.81
CA TYR A 406 -31.11 10.50 -5.28
C TYR A 406 -32.58 10.37 -4.88
N ALA A 407 -33.44 11.29 -5.30
CA ALA A 407 -34.86 11.27 -4.99
C ALA A 407 -35.50 9.95 -5.42
N GLY A 408 -36.08 9.23 -4.45
CA GLY A 408 -36.74 7.94 -4.68
C GLY A 408 -35.80 6.76 -4.92
N TYR A 409 -34.48 6.91 -4.77
CA TYR A 409 -33.53 5.81 -4.92
C TYR A 409 -33.69 4.77 -3.82
N THR A 410 -33.50 3.50 -4.19
CA THR A 410 -33.29 2.39 -3.25
C THR A 410 -31.81 2.03 -3.12
N LEU A 411 -31.47 1.24 -2.09
CA LEU A 411 -30.12 0.76 -1.88
C LEU A 411 -29.60 -0.04 -3.09
N ARG A 412 -30.38 -0.99 -3.62
CA ARG A 412 -29.92 -1.81 -4.76
C ARG A 412 -29.79 -1.00 -6.04
N GLN A 413 -30.62 0.02 -6.25
CA GLN A 413 -30.49 0.91 -7.40
C GLN A 413 -29.14 1.64 -7.39
N LEU A 414 -28.76 2.23 -6.26
CA LEU A 414 -27.47 2.90 -6.13
C LEU A 414 -26.29 1.90 -6.25
N CYS A 415 -26.41 0.73 -5.61
CA CYS A 415 -25.41 -0.33 -5.72
C CYS A 415 -25.19 -0.76 -7.17
N GLN A 416 -26.27 -1.01 -7.92
CA GLN A 416 -26.20 -1.42 -9.31
C GLN A 416 -25.60 -0.33 -10.20
N GLU A 417 -26.05 0.93 -10.06
CA GLU A 417 -25.55 2.03 -10.88
C GLU A 417 -24.03 2.22 -10.73
N MET A 418 -23.54 2.18 -9.49
CA MET A 418 -22.10 2.32 -9.21
C MET A 418 -21.31 1.07 -9.63
N HIS A 419 -21.88 -0.12 -9.48
CA HIS A 419 -21.30 -1.36 -10.00
C HIS A 419 -21.14 -1.34 -11.52
N ASP A 420 -22.20 -0.97 -12.24
CA ASP A 420 -22.21 -0.88 -13.71
C ASP A 420 -21.17 0.12 -14.24
N LEU A 421 -20.95 1.22 -13.52
CA LEU A 421 -19.90 2.19 -13.85
C LEU A 421 -18.50 1.56 -13.76
N TYR A 422 -18.20 0.78 -12.74
CA TYR A 422 -16.89 0.13 -12.63
C TYR A 422 -16.74 -1.02 -13.63
N ALA A 423 -17.81 -1.78 -13.85
CA ALA A 423 -17.82 -2.89 -14.79
C ALA A 423 -17.65 -2.41 -16.25
N ARG A 424 -18.35 -1.35 -16.68
CA ARG A 424 -18.25 -0.84 -18.07
C ARG A 424 -16.86 -0.33 -18.43
N HIS A 425 -16.13 0.20 -17.45
CA HIS A 425 -14.75 0.68 -17.62
C HIS A 425 -13.71 -0.41 -17.38
N ASN A 426 -14.15 -1.60 -16.97
CA ASN A 426 -13.33 -2.72 -16.55
C ASN A 426 -12.22 -2.29 -15.57
N VAL A 427 -12.64 -1.59 -14.50
CA VAL A 427 -11.71 -0.93 -13.57
C VAL A 427 -10.72 -1.91 -12.94
N LYS A 428 -11.15 -3.14 -12.61
CA LYS A 428 -10.27 -4.20 -12.08
C LYS A 428 -9.07 -4.47 -13.00
N GLN A 429 -9.30 -4.49 -14.31
CA GLN A 429 -8.27 -4.76 -15.30
C GLN A 429 -7.32 -3.57 -15.41
N LEU A 430 -7.83 -2.34 -15.38
CA LEU A 430 -7.00 -1.14 -15.34
C LEU A 430 -6.13 -1.11 -14.08
N GLN A 431 -6.70 -1.45 -12.92
CA GLN A 431 -5.95 -1.57 -11.66
C GLN A 431 -4.83 -2.60 -11.76
N LYS A 432 -5.06 -3.75 -12.41
CA LYS A 432 -4.02 -4.75 -12.66
C LYS A 432 -2.93 -4.22 -13.59
N GLU A 433 -3.32 -3.72 -14.77
CA GLU A 433 -2.39 -3.27 -15.81
C GLU A 433 -1.44 -2.17 -15.31
N MET A 434 -1.92 -1.19 -14.53
CA MET A 434 -1.07 -0.12 -13.99
C MET A 434 0.14 -0.62 -13.17
N PHE A 435 0.09 -1.86 -12.67
CA PHE A 435 1.15 -2.46 -11.85
C PHE A 435 1.90 -3.61 -12.56
N ARG A 436 1.65 -3.84 -13.86
CA ARG A 436 2.38 -4.80 -14.70
C ARG A 436 3.44 -4.11 -15.54
N LYS A 437 4.63 -4.72 -15.65
CA LYS A 437 5.77 -4.17 -16.41
C LYS A 437 5.41 -3.84 -17.85
N SER A 438 4.61 -4.70 -18.49
CA SER A 438 4.16 -4.53 -19.88
C SER A 438 3.29 -3.29 -20.12
N HIS A 439 2.75 -2.68 -19.05
CA HIS A 439 1.83 -1.55 -19.10
C HIS A 439 2.31 -0.35 -18.27
N PHE A 440 3.53 -0.41 -17.71
CA PHE A 440 4.09 0.73 -17.00
C PHE A 440 4.17 1.96 -17.91
N PRO A 441 3.85 3.15 -17.38
CA PRO A 441 4.15 4.40 -18.06
C PRO A 441 5.63 4.46 -18.48
N LYS A 442 5.88 4.91 -19.71
CA LYS A 442 7.25 5.05 -20.21
C LYS A 442 7.99 6.13 -19.42
N VAL A 443 9.15 5.79 -18.86
CA VAL A 443 10.05 6.78 -18.24
C VAL A 443 10.71 7.61 -19.35
N SER A 444 10.49 8.93 -19.35
CA SER A 444 11.07 9.87 -20.32
C SER A 444 12.07 10.84 -19.71
N MET A 445 12.02 11.05 -18.41
CA MET A 445 12.84 11.99 -17.67
C MET A 445 13.12 11.42 -16.27
N ASN A 446 14.31 11.69 -15.72
CA ASN A 446 14.58 11.26 -14.35
C ASN A 446 13.60 11.98 -13.39
N PRO A 447 13.02 11.32 -12.37
CA PRO A 447 12.05 11.96 -11.47
C PRO A 447 12.58 13.21 -10.75
N GLN A 448 13.88 13.28 -10.45
CA GLN A 448 14.51 14.48 -9.90
C GLN A 448 14.50 15.64 -10.89
N GLU A 449 14.82 15.38 -12.17
CA GLU A 449 14.80 16.39 -13.22
C GLU A 449 13.38 16.90 -13.47
N ALA A 450 12.39 16.00 -13.50
CA ALA A 450 10.98 16.38 -13.64
C ALA A 450 10.52 17.27 -12.47
N ASN A 451 10.92 16.93 -11.25
CA ASN A 451 10.66 17.76 -10.07
C ASN A 451 11.37 19.12 -10.16
N TYR A 452 12.60 19.20 -10.67
CA TYR A 452 13.28 20.48 -10.89
C TYR A 452 12.59 21.35 -11.94
N ALA A 453 12.13 20.76 -13.05
CA ALA A 453 11.34 21.45 -14.06
C ALA A 453 10.02 21.99 -13.46
N TYR A 454 9.32 21.18 -12.65
CA TYR A 454 8.13 21.61 -11.91
C TYR A 454 8.43 22.83 -11.02
N LEU A 455 9.47 22.76 -10.18
CA LEU A 455 9.86 23.85 -9.28
C LEU A 455 10.29 25.13 -10.01
N ARG A 456 10.77 25.03 -11.25
CA ARG A 456 11.12 26.18 -12.10
C ARG A 456 9.92 26.77 -12.84
N GLY A 457 8.74 26.19 -12.70
CA GLY A 457 7.55 26.61 -13.45
C GLY A 457 7.61 26.22 -14.93
N GLU A 458 8.45 25.25 -15.30
CA GLU A 458 8.60 24.73 -16.67
C GLU A 458 7.46 23.75 -17.03
N VAL A 459 6.26 24.05 -16.56
CA VAL A 459 5.08 23.19 -16.60
C VAL A 459 3.87 23.96 -17.09
N GLU A 460 2.88 23.22 -17.53
CA GLU A 460 1.54 23.72 -17.80
C GLU A 460 0.50 22.79 -17.19
N LEU A 461 -0.62 23.38 -16.75
CA LEU A 461 -1.77 22.65 -16.25
C LEU A 461 -2.67 22.33 -17.44
N VAL A 462 -2.96 21.06 -17.67
CA VAL A 462 -3.78 20.60 -18.79
C VAL A 462 -4.92 19.71 -18.29
N ARG A 463 -5.99 19.60 -19.08
CA ARG A 463 -7.05 18.64 -18.77
C ARG A 463 -6.50 17.22 -18.90
N LEU A 464 -7.01 16.30 -18.09
CA LEU A 464 -6.56 14.91 -18.09
C LEU A 464 -6.51 14.27 -19.50
N PRO A 465 -7.54 14.41 -20.38
CA PRO A 465 -7.46 13.86 -21.74
C PRO A 465 -6.35 14.47 -22.61
N GLU A 466 -5.94 15.71 -22.34
CA GLU A 466 -4.87 16.41 -23.06
C GLU A 466 -3.47 16.03 -22.55
N ALA A 467 -3.39 15.28 -21.44
CA ALA A 467 -2.14 14.80 -20.88
C ALA A 467 -1.57 13.60 -21.65
N GLU A 468 -2.35 12.93 -22.51
CA GLU A 468 -1.86 11.76 -23.24
C GLU A 468 -0.57 12.07 -24.04
N GLY A 469 0.46 11.24 -23.85
CA GLY A 469 1.76 11.43 -24.49
C GLY A 469 2.62 12.54 -23.87
N ARG A 470 2.14 13.23 -22.83
CA ARG A 470 2.87 14.30 -22.13
C ARG A 470 3.61 13.74 -20.91
N ILE A 471 4.75 14.36 -20.57
CA ILE A 471 5.54 13.98 -19.39
C ILE A 471 4.87 14.55 -18.14
N ALA A 472 4.54 13.69 -17.18
CA ALA A 472 4.00 14.10 -15.90
C ALA A 472 5.03 14.90 -15.10
N ALA A 473 4.62 16.07 -14.61
CA ALA A 473 5.46 16.89 -13.73
C ALA A 473 5.36 16.45 -12.26
N GLU A 474 4.23 15.85 -11.89
CA GLU A 474 3.91 15.38 -10.56
C GLU A 474 3.51 13.91 -10.56
N GLY A 475 3.53 13.29 -9.39
CA GLY A 475 3.12 11.91 -9.23
C GLY A 475 1.62 11.81 -8.98
N ALA A 476 0.90 11.04 -9.80
CA ALA A 476 -0.53 10.86 -9.68
C ALA A 476 -0.89 9.61 -8.87
N LEU A 477 -1.73 9.79 -7.86
CA LEU A 477 -2.10 8.77 -6.88
C LEU A 477 -3.62 8.78 -6.64
N PRO A 478 -4.35 7.77 -7.13
CA PRO A 478 -5.77 7.59 -6.86
C PRO A 478 -6.00 6.65 -5.68
N TYR A 479 -7.16 6.76 -5.01
CA TYR A 479 -7.63 5.79 -4.03
C TYR A 479 -8.92 5.09 -4.51
N PRO A 480 -8.90 3.76 -4.69
CA PRO A 480 -7.75 2.84 -4.65
C PRO A 480 -6.74 3.03 -5.81
N PRO A 481 -5.50 2.49 -5.71
CA PRO A 481 -4.95 1.73 -4.58
C PRO A 481 -4.22 2.58 -3.52
N GLY A 482 -4.06 3.89 -3.72
CA GLY A 482 -3.32 4.73 -2.77
C GLY A 482 -1.80 4.70 -2.93
N VAL A 483 -1.32 4.31 -4.12
CA VAL A 483 0.10 4.33 -4.53
C VAL A 483 0.24 5.00 -5.89
N LEU A 484 1.44 5.50 -6.20
CA LEU A 484 1.67 6.25 -7.44
C LEU A 484 1.44 5.36 -8.67
N CYS A 485 0.52 5.79 -9.53
CA CYS A 485 0.23 5.12 -10.80
C CYS A 485 1.07 5.74 -11.93
N VAL A 486 1.35 7.04 -11.83
CA VAL A 486 2.32 7.77 -12.67
C VAL A 486 3.31 8.47 -11.74
N VAL A 487 4.60 8.31 -12.02
CA VAL A 487 5.71 8.96 -11.30
C VAL A 487 6.17 10.20 -12.09
N PRO A 488 6.62 11.29 -11.44
CA PRO A 488 7.19 12.43 -12.17
C PRO A 488 8.25 11.98 -13.18
N GLY A 489 8.17 12.48 -14.41
CA GLY A 489 9.06 12.10 -15.50
C GLY A 489 8.59 10.91 -16.35
N GLU A 490 7.55 10.19 -15.93
CA GLU A 490 6.84 9.22 -16.77
C GLU A 490 5.84 9.92 -17.72
N ILE A 491 5.50 9.24 -18.81
CA ILE A 491 4.54 9.73 -19.80
C ILE A 491 3.12 9.28 -19.44
N TRP A 492 2.18 10.21 -19.38
CA TRP A 492 0.75 9.92 -19.24
C TRP A 492 0.21 9.14 -20.45
N GLY A 493 -0.58 8.10 -20.17
CA GLY A 493 -1.23 7.31 -21.21
C GLY A 493 -1.73 5.95 -20.69
N GLY A 494 -2.18 5.10 -21.62
CA GLY A 494 -2.51 3.71 -21.35
C GLY A 494 -3.53 3.52 -20.23
N SER A 495 -3.31 2.48 -19.41
CA SER A 495 -4.24 2.09 -18.35
C SER A 495 -4.37 3.12 -17.24
N VAL A 496 -3.32 3.89 -16.95
CA VAL A 496 -3.38 4.95 -15.92
C VAL A 496 -4.31 6.07 -16.34
N LEU A 497 -4.15 6.58 -17.57
CA LEU A 497 -5.01 7.65 -18.07
C LEU A 497 -6.48 7.22 -18.09
N ARG A 498 -6.76 6.03 -18.62
CA ARG A 498 -8.11 5.44 -18.67
C ARG A 498 -8.71 5.27 -17.28
N TYR A 499 -7.91 4.86 -16.29
CA TYR A 499 -8.37 4.70 -14.92
C TYR A 499 -8.78 6.05 -14.31
N PHE A 500 -7.94 7.08 -14.42
CA PHE A 500 -8.30 8.41 -13.92
C PHE A 500 -9.51 9.00 -14.64
N SER A 501 -9.70 8.73 -15.94
CA SER A 501 -10.91 9.14 -16.66
C SER A 501 -12.17 8.45 -16.14
N ALA A 502 -12.10 7.15 -15.80
CA ALA A 502 -13.22 6.45 -15.18
C ALA A 502 -13.57 7.03 -13.79
N LEU A 503 -12.55 7.42 -13.02
CA LEU A 503 -12.75 8.08 -11.72
C LEU A 503 -13.37 9.49 -11.89
N GLU A 504 -12.95 10.27 -12.90
CA GLU A 504 -13.58 11.56 -13.23
C GLU A 504 -15.07 11.42 -13.55
N GLU A 505 -15.45 10.39 -14.33
CA GLU A 505 -16.86 10.12 -14.62
C GLU A 505 -17.64 9.81 -13.34
N GLY A 506 -17.08 8.97 -12.46
CA GLY A 506 -17.68 8.64 -11.16
C GLY A 506 -17.89 9.86 -10.26
N ILE A 507 -16.94 10.79 -10.22
CA ILE A 507 -17.06 12.05 -9.45
C ILE A 507 -18.30 12.86 -9.87
N ASN A 508 -18.65 12.83 -11.16
CA ASN A 508 -19.80 13.57 -11.68
C ASN A 508 -21.12 12.81 -11.55
N LEU A 509 -21.12 11.48 -11.76
CA LEU A 509 -22.34 10.67 -11.73
C LEU A 509 -22.82 10.34 -10.31
N LEU A 510 -21.89 10.22 -9.36
CA LEU A 510 -22.13 9.66 -8.03
C LEU A 510 -21.69 10.66 -6.93
N PRO A 511 -22.32 11.84 -6.82
CA PRO A 511 -21.98 12.83 -5.80
C PRO A 511 -22.16 12.23 -4.39
N GLY A 512 -21.18 12.48 -3.52
CA GLY A 512 -21.08 11.84 -2.19
C GLY A 512 -20.19 10.60 -2.14
N PHE A 513 -19.77 10.07 -3.30
CA PHE A 513 -18.91 8.87 -3.42
C PHE A 513 -17.63 9.11 -4.23
N ALA A 514 -17.20 10.37 -4.34
CA ALA A 514 -15.98 10.74 -5.05
C ALA A 514 -14.74 10.08 -4.41
N PRO A 515 -13.87 9.42 -5.20
CA PRO A 515 -12.60 8.90 -4.72
C PRO A 515 -11.64 10.04 -4.34
N GLU A 516 -10.68 9.73 -3.48
CA GLU A 516 -9.57 10.64 -3.20
C GLU A 516 -8.54 10.56 -4.34
N LEU A 517 -8.16 11.71 -4.88
CA LEU A 517 -7.14 11.83 -5.92
C LEU A 517 -6.05 12.81 -5.45
N GLN A 518 -4.77 12.44 -5.62
CA GLN A 518 -3.62 13.28 -5.33
C GLN A 518 -2.73 13.40 -6.58
N GLY A 519 -2.02 14.53 -6.70
CA GLY A 519 -1.18 14.84 -7.87
C GLY A 519 -1.97 15.21 -9.13
N VAL A 520 -3.28 15.38 -8.98
CA VAL A 520 -4.21 15.92 -9.97
C VAL A 520 -5.14 16.90 -9.26
N TYR A 521 -5.81 17.75 -10.03
CA TYR A 521 -6.60 18.87 -9.53
C TYR A 521 -8.00 18.79 -10.09
N ILE A 522 -9.00 18.86 -9.21
CA ILE A 522 -10.41 18.87 -9.62
C ILE A 522 -10.87 20.31 -9.72
N GLU A 523 -11.24 20.73 -10.93
CA GLU A 523 -11.82 22.05 -11.19
C GLU A 523 -13.23 21.91 -11.73
N GLU A 524 -14.12 22.85 -11.40
CA GLU A 524 -15.49 22.86 -11.91
C GLU A 524 -15.61 23.84 -13.08
N HIS A 525 -16.04 23.32 -14.23
CA HIS A 525 -16.26 24.07 -15.47
C HIS A 525 -17.62 23.68 -16.03
N ASP A 526 -18.49 24.67 -16.30
CA ASP A 526 -19.86 24.47 -16.80
C ASP A 526 -20.70 23.46 -15.99
N GLY A 527 -20.55 23.48 -14.66
CA GLY A 527 -21.26 22.59 -13.74
C GLY A 527 -20.79 21.13 -13.78
N ARG A 528 -19.64 20.85 -14.41
CA ARG A 528 -18.99 19.53 -14.41
C ARG A 528 -17.62 19.62 -13.76
N LYS A 529 -17.30 18.63 -12.92
CA LYS A 529 -15.97 18.47 -12.33
C LYS A 529 -15.05 17.82 -13.35
N GLN A 530 -13.90 18.44 -13.59
CA GLN A 530 -12.88 18.00 -14.53
C GLN A 530 -11.57 17.80 -13.77
N VAL A 531 -10.81 16.77 -14.14
CA VAL A 531 -9.51 16.45 -13.60
C VAL A 531 -8.43 17.10 -14.49
N TRP A 532 -7.52 17.80 -13.83
CA TRP A 532 -6.39 18.51 -14.43
C TRP A 532 -5.09 18.01 -13.83
N CYS A 533 -3.99 18.09 -14.59
CA CYS A 533 -2.68 17.67 -14.11
C CYS A 533 -1.56 18.54 -14.69
N TYR A 534 -0.47 18.68 -13.95
CA TYR A 534 0.70 19.37 -14.45
C TYR A 534 1.54 18.44 -15.33
N VAL A 535 1.88 18.94 -16.52
CA VAL A 535 2.78 18.29 -17.47
C VAL A 535 3.97 19.19 -17.78
N ILE A 536 5.10 18.59 -18.13
CA ILE A 536 6.29 19.32 -18.55
C ILE A 536 6.02 20.01 -19.91
N LYS A 537 6.41 21.29 -20.02
CA LYS A 537 6.33 22.03 -21.29
C LYS A 537 7.30 21.44 -22.33
N PRO A 538 6.92 21.35 -23.61
CA PRO A 538 7.85 20.96 -24.67
C PRO A 538 9.02 21.97 -24.75
N ARG A 539 10.25 21.49 -24.97
CA ARG A 539 11.46 22.33 -25.01
C ARG A 539 11.40 23.46 -26.05
N ASP A 540 10.61 23.32 -27.11
CA ASP A 540 10.45 24.36 -28.14
C ASP A 540 9.69 25.59 -27.63
N ALA A 541 8.78 25.44 -26.66
CA ALA A 541 8.08 26.55 -26.02
C ALA A 541 8.97 27.35 -25.05
N GLN A 542 10.06 26.76 -24.55
CA GLN A 542 11.01 27.44 -23.66
C GLN A 542 11.96 28.40 -24.41
N ARG A 543 12.20 28.17 -25.71
CA ARG A 543 13.05 29.04 -26.53
C ARG A 543 12.40 30.37 -26.91
N SER A 544 11.06 30.43 -27.04
CA SER A 544 10.39 31.69 -27.38
C SER A 544 10.39 32.69 -26.21
N LEU A 545 10.23 32.20 -24.97
CA LEU A 545 10.28 33.04 -23.76
C LEU A 545 11.67 33.67 -23.53
N LEU A 546 12.75 32.95 -23.83
CA LEU A 546 14.12 33.48 -23.76
C LEU A 546 14.47 34.44 -24.92
N GLN A 547 13.68 34.47 -26.00
CA GLN A 547 13.83 35.45 -27.08
C GLN A 547 13.00 36.72 -26.85
N GLU A 548 11.86 36.64 -26.15
CA GLU A 548 11.04 37.81 -25.81
C GLU A 548 11.62 38.66 -24.67
N GLU A 549 12.45 38.10 -23.78
CA GLU A 549 13.19 38.88 -22.77
C GLU A 549 14.45 39.60 -23.33
N LYS A 550 14.71 39.51 -24.64
CA LYS A 550 15.87 40.15 -25.30
C LYS A 550 15.52 41.23 -26.33
N LEU A 551 14.31 41.79 -26.30
CA LEU A 551 13.91 42.89 -27.19
C LEU A 551 13.55 44.17 -26.44
#